data_AF-A0A7C4ZM21-F1
#
_entry.id   AF-A0A7C4ZM21-F1
#
_cell.length_a   1.000
_cell.length_b   1.000
_cell.length_c   1.000
_cell.angle_alpha   90.00
_cell.angle_beta   90.00
_cell.angle_gamma   90.00
#
_symmetry.space_group_name_H-M   'P 1'
#
loop_
_entity.id
_entity.type
_entity.pdbx_description
1 polymer ?
#
loop_
_entity_poly.entity_id
_entity_poly.type
_entity_poly.pdbx_seq_one_letter_code
_entity_poly.pdbx_strand_id
1 'polypeptide(L)'
;MRCGAARISGCGSTTAGNASRSWRAADLVGSRRLNWPLGVLAMDAKPTYLFEVLDHTADRGLVAYGSDLAELFEACAHGMFSLMANLNVENPQHRQDWSLEADGLEDLLVSWLRELLFSFEVEGILWTRFRVSQIHQSPASLTATTWGIPISQAELHGAVVKAVTYHGLEVRWDGSRWRAQVIFDV
;
A
#
# COMPACT_ATOMS: atom_id res chain seq x y z
N MET A 1 71.55 -6.64 5.85
CA MET A 1 70.16 -6.98 5.48
C MET A 1 69.26 -5.85 5.90
N ARG A 2 68.51 -5.29 4.95
CA ARG A 2 67.72 -4.06 5.08
C ARG A 2 66.43 -4.35 5.87
N CYS A 3 66.11 -3.54 6.87
CA CYS A 3 64.75 -3.35 7.37
C CYS A 3 64.53 -1.84 7.46
N GLY A 4 63.67 -1.34 6.57
CA GLY A 4 63.43 0.08 6.36
C GLY A 4 62.19 0.58 7.10
N ALA A 5 62.35 1.81 7.60
CA ALA A 5 61.42 2.93 7.59
C ALA A 5 59.98 2.75 8.12
N ALA A 6 59.74 3.53 9.18
CA ALA A 6 58.44 4.08 9.54
C ALA A 6 57.84 4.93 8.39
N ARG A 7 56.51 4.92 8.28
CA ARG A 7 55.73 6.09 7.89
C ARG A 7 54.30 5.99 8.39
N ILE A 8 53.84 7.14 8.87
CA ILE A 8 52.54 7.47 9.41
C ILE A 8 51.64 7.84 8.23
N SER A 9 50.41 7.36 8.19
CA SER A 9 49.35 7.92 7.34
C SER A 9 48.01 7.69 8.04
N GLY A 10 47.37 8.78 8.44
CA GLY A 10 45.96 8.77 8.83
C GLY A 10 45.02 8.97 7.63
N CYS A 11 43.74 8.96 7.98
CA CYS A 11 42.57 9.49 7.26
C CYS A 11 41.80 8.52 6.32
N GLY A 12 40.47 8.48 6.52
CA GLY A 12 39.46 7.91 5.62
C GLY A 12 38.50 6.91 6.31
N SER A 13 37.50 7.37 7.08
CA SER A 13 36.05 7.40 6.72
C SER A 13 35.48 6.06 6.20
N THR A 14 34.66 5.36 7.00
CA THR A 14 33.18 5.32 6.93
C THR A 14 32.60 4.82 5.61
N THR A 15 31.97 3.63 5.64
CA THR A 15 30.93 3.27 4.68
C THR A 15 29.77 2.60 5.43
N ALA A 16 28.85 3.42 5.90
CA ALA A 16 27.47 3.01 6.13
C ALA A 16 26.83 2.81 4.74
N GLY A 17 26.22 1.65 4.50
CA GLY A 17 25.43 1.38 3.30
C GLY A 17 24.20 2.28 3.27
N ASN A 18 24.31 3.41 2.58
CA ASN A 18 23.25 4.38 2.39
C ASN A 18 22.47 3.99 1.13
N ALA A 19 21.24 3.48 1.31
CA ALA A 19 20.26 3.37 0.24
C ALA A 19 19.74 4.78 -0.08
N SER A 20 20.43 5.47 -0.98
CA SER A 20 20.06 6.82 -1.42
C SER A 20 18.77 6.77 -2.24
N ARG A 21 17.65 7.16 -1.63
CA ARG A 21 16.44 7.61 -2.36
C ARG A 21 16.59 9.11 -2.63
N SER A 22 16.74 9.49 -3.90
CA SER A 22 16.73 10.89 -4.33
C SER A 22 15.34 11.26 -4.83
N TRP A 23 14.69 12.21 -4.17
CA TRP A 23 13.46 12.84 -4.64
C TRP A 23 13.77 14.25 -5.13
N ARG A 24 13.27 14.59 -6.32
CA ARG A 24 13.09 15.98 -6.74
C ARG A 24 11.59 16.24 -6.80
N ALA A 25 11.12 17.10 -5.91
CA ALA A 25 9.86 17.80 -6.08
C ALA A 25 10.00 18.72 -7.30
N ALA A 26 9.07 18.63 -8.24
CA ALA A 26 8.88 19.65 -9.25
C ALA A 26 7.39 19.88 -9.40
N ASP A 27 7.01 21.11 -9.10
CA ASP A 27 5.76 21.78 -9.42
C ASP A 27 5.25 21.43 -10.81
N LEU A 28 3.93 21.47 -11.00
CA LEU A 28 3.31 22.25 -12.07
C LEU A 28 1.80 22.36 -11.83
N VAL A 29 1.41 23.54 -11.32
CA VAL A 29 0.08 24.12 -11.49
C VAL A 29 -0.16 24.33 -12.99
N GLY A 30 -1.24 23.75 -13.52
CA GLY A 30 -1.56 23.84 -14.94
C GLY A 30 -3.01 23.48 -15.23
N SER A 31 -3.92 24.38 -14.89
CA SER A 31 -5.33 24.34 -15.33
C SER A 31 -5.41 24.27 -16.86
N ARG A 32 -5.93 23.17 -17.39
CA ARG A 32 -6.52 23.11 -18.73
C ARG A 32 -7.80 22.27 -18.67
N ARG A 33 -8.93 22.94 -18.84
CA ARG A 33 -10.22 22.33 -19.18
C ARG A 33 -10.02 21.49 -20.44
N LEU A 34 -10.09 20.18 -20.34
CA LEU A 34 -10.21 19.30 -21.50
C LEU A 34 -11.69 19.05 -21.73
N ASN A 35 -12.16 19.57 -22.87
CA ASN A 35 -13.48 19.34 -23.43
C ASN A 35 -13.58 17.86 -23.83
N TRP A 36 -14.48 17.10 -23.20
CA TRP A 36 -14.67 15.69 -23.49
C TRP A 36 -15.68 15.50 -24.63
N PRO A 37 -15.38 14.75 -25.70
CA PRO A 37 -16.34 14.49 -26.74
C PRO A 37 -17.41 13.50 -26.22
N LEU A 38 -18.68 13.83 -26.48
CA LEU A 38 -19.84 12.99 -26.19
C LEU A 38 -19.74 11.68 -26.99
N GLY A 39 -19.32 10.58 -26.36
CA GLY A 39 -19.37 9.27 -27.03
C GLY A 39 -18.50 8.14 -26.48
N VAL A 40 -18.33 7.99 -25.17
CA VAL A 40 -17.88 6.71 -24.56
C VAL A 40 -18.55 6.57 -23.19
N LEU A 41 -19.61 5.79 -23.10
CA LEU A 41 -20.27 5.43 -21.85
C LEU A 41 -19.70 4.10 -21.37
N ALA A 42 -18.99 4.15 -20.24
CA ALA A 42 -18.67 3.07 -19.28
C ALA A 42 -17.17 2.94 -18.96
N MET A 43 -16.52 3.91 -18.31
CA MET A 43 -15.20 3.67 -17.67
C MET A 43 -14.87 4.49 -16.40
N ASP A 44 -15.83 5.06 -15.67
CA ASP A 44 -15.57 5.75 -14.39
C ASP A 44 -16.48 5.24 -13.25
N ALA A 45 -16.81 3.94 -13.24
CA ALA A 45 -17.44 3.35 -12.06
C ALA A 45 -16.36 3.16 -10.97
N LYS A 46 -16.61 3.71 -9.78
CA LYS A 46 -15.76 3.45 -8.60
C LYS A 46 -15.74 1.94 -8.35
N PRO A 47 -14.56 1.31 -8.16
CA PRO A 47 -14.49 -0.12 -7.89
C PRO A 47 -15.30 -0.46 -6.64
N THR A 48 -16.07 -1.55 -6.70
CA THR A 48 -16.82 -2.07 -5.56
C THR A 48 -16.00 -3.18 -4.92
N TYR A 49 -15.54 -2.96 -3.70
CA TYR A 49 -14.76 -3.94 -2.95
C TYR A 49 -15.68 -4.74 -2.04
N LEU A 50 -15.53 -6.07 -2.06
CA LEU A 50 -16.31 -6.96 -1.21
C LEU A 50 -15.47 -7.41 -0.02
N PHE A 51 -15.87 -6.97 1.18
CA PHE A 51 -15.23 -7.38 2.42
C PHE A 51 -16.20 -7.35 3.61
N GLU A 52 -15.84 -8.07 4.66
CA GLU A 52 -16.58 -8.18 5.93
C GLU A 52 -15.62 -7.90 7.09
N VAL A 53 -16.06 -7.09 8.05
CA VAL A 53 -15.31 -6.79 9.27
C VAL A 53 -15.73 -7.77 10.36
N LEU A 54 -14.76 -8.46 10.96
CA LEU A 54 -14.97 -9.38 12.06
C LEU A 54 -14.68 -8.67 13.39
N ASP A 55 -15.68 -8.58 14.25
CA ASP A 55 -15.53 -8.01 15.59
C ASP A 55 -15.11 -9.09 16.57
N HIS A 56 -13.82 -9.10 16.91
CA HIS A 56 -13.29 -9.83 18.05
C HIS A 56 -12.94 -8.85 19.18
N THR A 57 -12.93 -9.34 20.41
CA THR A 57 -12.99 -8.54 21.65
C THR A 57 -11.78 -7.63 21.93
N ALA A 58 -10.80 -7.53 21.02
CA ALA A 58 -9.67 -6.60 21.11
C ALA A 58 -9.10 -6.24 19.72
N ASP A 59 -9.12 -7.19 18.77
CA ASP A 59 -8.61 -7.02 17.41
C ASP A 59 -9.74 -6.84 16.39
N ARG A 60 -9.45 -6.21 15.24
CA ARG A 60 -10.38 -6.16 14.10
C ARG A 60 -9.92 -7.14 13.03
N GLY A 61 -10.77 -8.09 12.67
CA GLY A 61 -10.55 -8.95 11.50
C GLY A 61 -11.17 -8.37 10.24
N LEU A 62 -10.59 -8.70 9.10
CA LEU A 62 -11.11 -8.39 7.77
C LEU A 62 -11.10 -9.65 6.93
N VAL A 63 -12.24 -9.98 6.33
CA VAL A 63 -12.33 -10.99 5.27
C VAL A 63 -12.64 -10.27 3.98
N ALA A 64 -11.75 -10.36 2.99
CA ALA A 64 -11.91 -9.71 1.70
C ALA A 64 -12.04 -10.75 0.58
N TYR A 65 -12.66 -10.34 -0.52
CA TYR A 65 -12.90 -11.18 -1.68
C TYR A 65 -12.55 -10.45 -2.99
N GLY A 66 -12.10 -11.21 -3.99
CA GLY A 66 -11.84 -10.71 -5.33
C GLY A 66 -12.04 -11.80 -6.39
N SER A 67 -12.44 -11.42 -7.60
CA SER A 67 -12.53 -12.38 -8.71
C SER A 67 -11.14 -12.85 -9.17
N ASP A 68 -10.13 -12.00 -8.97
CA ASP A 68 -8.71 -12.31 -9.11
C ASP A 68 -7.90 -11.81 -7.91
N LEU A 69 -6.58 -12.07 -7.92
CA LEU A 69 -5.68 -11.62 -6.86
C LEU A 69 -5.57 -10.09 -6.77
N ALA A 70 -5.66 -9.39 -7.90
CA ALA A 70 -5.53 -7.93 -7.93
C ALA A 70 -6.72 -7.30 -7.19
N GLU A 71 -7.95 -7.71 -7.53
CA GLU A 71 -9.15 -7.28 -6.83
C GLU A 71 -9.12 -7.65 -5.34
N LEU A 72 -8.60 -8.83 -5.00
CA LEU A 72 -8.48 -9.25 -3.60
C LEU A 72 -7.55 -8.31 -2.81
N PHE A 73 -6.36 -7.99 -3.36
CA PHE A 73 -5.38 -7.14 -2.69
C PHE A 73 -5.85 -5.69 -2.60
N GLU A 74 -6.56 -5.19 -3.62
CA GLU A 74 -7.22 -3.89 -3.56
C GLU A 74 -8.32 -3.87 -2.48
N ALA A 75 -9.14 -4.93 -2.40
CA ALA A 75 -10.21 -5.05 -1.40
C ALA A 75 -9.66 -5.13 0.03
N CYS A 76 -8.55 -5.83 0.26
CA CYS A 76 -7.86 -5.83 1.55
C CYS A 76 -7.39 -4.43 1.97
N ALA A 77 -6.75 -3.70 1.05
CA ALA A 77 -6.26 -2.35 1.32
C ALA A 77 -7.42 -1.38 1.60
N HIS A 78 -8.46 -1.40 0.77
CA HIS A 78 -9.65 -0.59 0.98
C HIS A 78 -10.35 -0.96 2.29
N GLY A 79 -10.48 -2.25 2.60
CA GLY A 79 -11.07 -2.74 3.84
C GLY A 79 -10.32 -2.21 5.07
N MET A 80 -8.99 -2.31 5.09
CA MET A 80 -8.16 -1.78 6.17
C MET A 80 -8.40 -0.28 6.40
N PHE A 81 -8.34 0.55 5.35
CA PHE A 81 -8.55 1.99 5.49
C PHE A 81 -9.99 2.37 5.84
N SER A 82 -10.97 1.55 5.44
CA SER A 82 -12.38 1.78 5.79
C SER A 82 -12.67 1.60 7.28
N LEU A 83 -11.79 0.91 8.03
CA LEU A 83 -11.85 0.83 9.49
C LEU A 83 -11.51 2.16 10.19
N MET A 84 -10.81 3.04 9.49
CA MET A 84 -10.23 4.28 10.03
C MET A 84 -10.92 5.55 9.51
N ALA A 85 -11.48 5.51 8.31
CA ALA A 85 -12.01 6.72 7.65
C ALA A 85 -13.04 6.42 6.56
N ASN A 86 -13.84 7.44 6.22
CA ASN A 86 -14.67 7.41 5.02
C ASN A 86 -13.80 7.57 3.77
N LEU A 87 -13.76 6.54 2.91
CA LEU A 87 -12.96 6.53 1.68
C LEU A 87 -13.73 7.08 0.46
N ASN A 88 -14.88 7.74 0.66
CA ASN A 88 -15.63 8.35 -0.42
C ASN A 88 -15.08 9.73 -0.81
N VAL A 89 -13.94 9.71 -1.52
CA VAL A 89 -13.25 10.90 -2.01
C VAL A 89 -13.28 10.93 -3.53
N GLU A 90 -13.83 12.01 -4.12
CA GLU A 90 -14.03 12.12 -5.58
C GLU A 90 -12.76 12.50 -6.34
N ASN A 91 -11.76 13.13 -5.70
CA ASN A 91 -10.56 13.60 -6.39
C ASN A 91 -9.30 13.55 -5.49
N PRO A 92 -8.78 12.35 -5.17
CA PRO A 92 -7.52 12.22 -4.43
C PRO A 92 -6.35 12.73 -5.26
N GLN A 93 -5.64 13.74 -4.75
CA GLN A 93 -4.56 14.44 -5.48
C GLN A 93 -3.20 13.78 -5.30
N HIS A 94 -3.00 13.03 -4.21
CA HIS A 94 -1.75 12.34 -3.96
C HIS A 94 -1.76 11.01 -4.72
N ARG A 95 -0.72 10.71 -5.49
CA ARG A 95 -0.58 9.47 -6.28
C ARG A 95 0.78 8.83 -5.98
N GLN A 96 0.80 7.54 -5.71
CA GLN A 96 2.03 6.79 -5.49
C GLN A 96 2.00 5.45 -6.21
N ASP A 97 3.14 5.08 -6.80
CA ASP A 97 3.37 3.79 -7.43
C ASP A 97 4.17 2.89 -6.48
N TRP A 98 3.82 1.61 -6.45
CA TRP A 98 4.34 0.60 -5.53
C TRP A 98 4.87 -0.60 -6.31
N SER A 99 5.99 -1.14 -5.86
CA SER A 99 6.57 -2.38 -6.35
C SER A 99 7.09 -3.17 -5.17
N LEU A 100 6.53 -4.36 -4.93
CA LEU A 100 6.85 -5.20 -3.79
C LEU A 100 7.14 -6.62 -4.24
N GLU A 101 8.03 -7.29 -3.51
CA GLU A 101 8.37 -8.71 -3.68
C GLU A 101 8.32 -9.37 -2.31
N ALA A 102 7.94 -10.65 -2.27
CA ALA A 102 7.89 -11.45 -1.05
C ALA A 102 8.07 -12.95 -1.35
N ASP A 103 8.22 -13.75 -0.30
CA ASP A 103 8.43 -15.20 -0.42
C ASP A 103 7.15 -15.96 -0.79
N GLY A 104 5.97 -15.37 -0.55
CA GLY A 104 4.67 -15.95 -0.86
C GLY A 104 3.54 -14.93 -0.88
N LEU A 105 2.32 -15.36 -1.25
CA LEU A 105 1.16 -14.47 -1.34
C LEU A 105 0.76 -13.85 0.00
N GLU A 106 0.85 -14.60 1.08
CA GLU A 106 0.54 -14.13 2.43
C GLU A 106 1.53 -13.06 2.88
N ASP A 107 2.84 -13.29 2.70
CA ASP A 107 3.87 -12.30 2.96
C ASP A 107 3.75 -11.07 2.07
N LEU A 108 3.36 -11.25 0.81
CA LEU A 108 3.11 -10.15 -0.11
C LEU A 108 1.93 -9.30 0.35
N LEU A 109 0.85 -9.92 0.83
CA LEU A 109 -0.32 -9.21 1.34
C LEU A 109 0.02 -8.43 2.61
N VAL A 110 0.74 -9.04 3.55
CA VAL A 110 1.19 -8.35 4.77
C VAL A 110 2.11 -7.19 4.44
N SER A 111 3.08 -7.39 3.54
CA SER A 111 3.99 -6.33 3.10
C SER A 111 3.24 -5.18 2.44
N TRP A 112 2.27 -5.50 1.57
CA TRP A 112 1.41 -4.52 0.92
C TRP A 112 0.66 -3.64 1.93
N LEU A 113 -0.07 -4.26 2.85
CA LEU A 113 -0.85 -3.52 3.84
C LEU A 113 0.04 -2.75 4.82
N ARG A 114 1.19 -3.31 5.22
CA ARG A 114 2.15 -2.66 6.11
C ARG A 114 2.77 -1.41 5.49
N GLU A 115 3.18 -1.47 4.22
CA GLU A 115 3.77 -0.32 3.53
C GLU A 115 2.75 0.82 3.37
N LEU A 116 1.48 0.49 3.08
CA LEU A 116 0.41 1.48 3.04
C LEU A 116 0.14 2.10 4.41
N LEU A 117 0.08 1.28 5.46
CA LEU A 117 -0.13 1.74 6.83
C LEU A 117 1.04 2.62 7.29
N PHE A 118 2.27 2.23 7.00
CA PHE A 118 3.46 3.01 7.31
C PHE A 118 3.43 4.40 6.65
N SER A 119 3.09 4.48 5.36
CA SER A 119 2.93 5.77 4.66
C SER A 119 1.82 6.61 5.29
N PHE A 120 0.70 6.00 5.71
CA PHE A 120 -0.34 6.69 6.44
C PHE A 120 0.16 7.30 7.76
N GLU A 121 0.90 6.55 8.56
CA GLU A 121 1.40 7.00 9.87
C GLU A 121 2.50 8.06 9.76
N VAL A 122 3.43 7.87 8.83
CA VAL A 122 4.64 8.69 8.73
C VAL A 122 4.44 9.90 7.83
N GLU A 123 3.76 9.73 6.70
CA GLU A 123 3.56 10.77 5.70
C GLU A 123 2.20 11.47 5.86
N GLY A 124 1.30 10.91 6.68
CA GLY A 124 -0.02 11.48 6.93
C GLY A 124 -0.92 11.40 5.70
N ILE A 125 -0.77 10.37 4.86
CA ILE A 125 -1.60 10.16 3.65
C ILE A 125 -2.65 9.09 3.91
N LEU A 126 -3.93 9.47 3.81
CA LEU A 126 -5.03 8.51 3.78
C LEU A 126 -5.25 8.02 2.33
N TRP A 127 -4.99 6.73 2.10
CA TRP A 127 -5.22 6.10 0.80
C TRP A 127 -6.71 5.75 0.63
N THR A 128 -7.29 6.15 -0.51
CA THR A 128 -8.74 6.05 -0.78
C THR A 128 -9.07 5.28 -2.05
N ARG A 129 -8.10 5.12 -2.95
CA ARG A 129 -8.23 4.34 -4.17
C ARG A 129 -6.97 3.50 -4.39
N PHE A 130 -7.17 2.27 -4.81
CA PHE A 130 -6.12 1.29 -5.03
C PHE A 130 -6.30 0.68 -6.42
N ARG A 131 -5.21 0.52 -7.15
CA ARG A 131 -5.19 -0.21 -8.41
C ARG A 131 -3.97 -1.10 -8.47
N VAL A 132 -4.17 -2.40 -8.41
CA VAL A 132 -3.12 -3.39 -8.60
C VAL A 132 -3.08 -3.75 -10.07
N SER A 133 -1.97 -3.45 -10.73
CA SER A 133 -1.82 -3.70 -12.18
C SER A 133 -1.31 -5.10 -12.46
N GLN A 134 -0.47 -5.67 -11.58
CA GLN A 134 0.14 -6.97 -11.76
C GLN A 134 0.38 -7.65 -10.41
N ILE A 135 0.07 -8.95 -10.33
CA ILE A 135 0.49 -9.85 -9.26
C ILE A 135 1.06 -11.13 -9.88
N HIS A 136 2.22 -11.53 -9.40
CA HIS A 136 2.82 -12.84 -9.66
C HIS A 136 2.85 -13.66 -8.38
N GLN A 137 2.72 -14.98 -8.49
CA GLN A 137 2.74 -15.90 -7.33
C GLN A 137 4.11 -16.54 -7.11
N SER A 138 4.95 -16.64 -8.14
CA SER A 138 6.26 -17.29 -8.08
C SER A 138 7.24 -16.67 -9.09
N PRO A 139 8.17 -15.80 -8.66
CA PRO A 139 8.25 -15.21 -7.32
C PRO A 139 7.01 -14.37 -7.00
N ALA A 140 6.66 -14.24 -5.71
CA ALA A 140 5.51 -13.44 -5.33
C ALA A 140 5.86 -11.95 -5.46
N SER A 141 5.14 -11.21 -6.29
CA SER A 141 5.37 -9.78 -6.50
C SER A 141 4.11 -9.04 -6.87
N LEU A 142 4.10 -7.72 -6.59
CA LEU A 142 2.99 -6.82 -6.82
C LEU A 142 3.48 -5.51 -7.43
N THR A 143 2.75 -5.01 -8.42
CA THR A 143 2.83 -3.62 -8.89
C THR A 143 1.47 -2.96 -8.74
N ALA A 144 1.45 -1.77 -8.15
CA ALA A 144 0.20 -1.05 -7.89
C ALA A 144 0.38 0.47 -7.97
N THR A 145 -0.74 1.17 -8.12
CA THR A 145 -0.86 2.61 -7.95
C THR A 145 -1.93 2.88 -6.89
N THR A 146 -1.67 3.81 -5.98
CA THR A 146 -2.66 4.30 -5.02
C THR A 146 -2.89 5.78 -5.18
N TRP A 147 -4.07 6.22 -4.75
CA TRP A 147 -4.41 7.62 -4.65
C TRP A 147 -4.97 7.94 -3.27
N GLY A 148 -4.54 9.06 -2.72
CA GLY A 148 -4.86 9.47 -1.37
C GLY A 148 -5.02 10.98 -1.20
N ILE A 149 -5.32 11.35 0.04
CA ILE A 149 -5.42 12.73 0.51
C ILE A 149 -4.61 12.90 1.80
N PRO A 150 -4.17 14.12 2.13
CA PRO A 150 -3.66 14.40 3.46
C PRO A 150 -4.71 14.05 4.52
N ILE A 151 -4.30 13.38 5.60
CA ILE A 151 -5.17 12.97 6.69
C ILE A 151 -5.90 14.15 7.34
N SER A 152 -5.32 15.35 7.30
CA SER A 152 -5.95 16.59 7.78
C SER A 152 -7.21 16.99 7.00
N GLN A 153 -7.43 16.42 5.82
CA GLN A 153 -8.63 16.61 4.99
C GLN A 153 -9.62 15.46 5.13
N ALA A 154 -9.27 14.42 5.89
CA ALA A 154 -10.10 13.23 6.07
C ALA A 154 -11.02 13.35 7.28
N GLU A 155 -12.20 12.74 7.16
CA GLU A 155 -13.09 12.49 8.29
C GLU A 155 -12.76 11.10 8.85
N LEU A 156 -11.98 11.07 9.94
CA LEU A 156 -11.61 9.83 10.61
C LEU A 156 -12.79 9.31 11.45
N HIS A 157 -13.10 8.04 11.28
CA HIS A 157 -14.16 7.34 11.99
C HIS A 157 -13.70 5.91 12.24
N GLY A 158 -13.83 5.44 13.48
CA GLY A 158 -13.49 4.06 13.84
C GLY A 158 -12.15 3.93 14.56
N ALA A 159 -11.59 2.72 14.54
CA ALA A 159 -10.39 2.36 15.29
C ALA A 159 -9.15 2.48 14.39
N VAL A 160 -8.12 3.17 14.87
CA VAL A 160 -6.87 3.33 14.13
C VAL A 160 -6.13 2.00 14.13
N VAL A 161 -5.93 1.43 12.94
CA VAL A 161 -5.09 0.24 12.80
C VAL A 161 -3.64 0.59 13.15
N LYS A 162 -3.04 -0.16 14.07
CA LYS A 162 -1.64 -0.01 14.52
C LYS A 162 -0.71 -1.01 13.87
N ALA A 163 -1.21 -2.21 13.57
CA ALA A 163 -0.38 -3.24 12.93
C ALA A 163 -1.20 -4.22 12.09
N VAL A 164 -0.58 -4.67 11.00
CA VAL A 164 -1.01 -5.81 10.19
C VAL A 164 -0.32 -7.07 10.72
N THR A 165 -1.09 -8.06 11.16
CA THR A 165 -0.56 -9.26 11.81
C THR A 165 -0.60 -10.48 10.89
N TYR A 166 0.24 -11.47 11.20
CA TYR A 166 0.18 -12.81 10.61
C TYR A 166 -0.84 -13.72 11.31
N HIS A 167 -1.49 -13.25 12.39
CA HIS A 167 -2.42 -14.08 13.14
C HIS A 167 -3.70 -14.31 12.33
N GLY A 168 -4.04 -15.58 12.09
CA GLY A 168 -5.22 -15.93 11.28
C GLY A 168 -5.14 -15.48 9.82
N LEU A 169 -3.94 -15.15 9.32
CA LEU A 169 -3.70 -14.79 7.94
C LEU A 169 -3.99 -16.00 7.04
N GLU A 170 -4.75 -15.77 5.98
CA GLU A 170 -5.01 -16.77 4.95
C GLU A 170 -5.19 -16.06 3.61
N VAL A 171 -4.56 -16.56 2.55
CA VAL A 171 -4.87 -16.18 1.16
C VAL A 171 -5.14 -17.45 0.36
N ARG A 172 -6.36 -17.62 -0.14
CA ARG A 172 -6.74 -18.83 -0.88
C ARG A 172 -7.77 -18.62 -1.96
N TRP A 173 -7.81 -19.55 -2.89
CA TRP A 173 -8.92 -19.74 -3.81
C TRP A 173 -10.00 -20.61 -3.13
N ASP A 174 -11.25 -20.17 -3.11
CA ASP A 174 -12.36 -20.91 -2.49
C ASP A 174 -13.13 -21.83 -3.46
N GLY A 175 -12.69 -21.90 -4.72
CA GLY A 175 -13.35 -22.62 -5.81
C GLY A 175 -14.07 -21.70 -6.79
N SER A 176 -14.44 -20.49 -6.37
CA SER A 176 -15.17 -19.51 -7.18
C SER A 176 -14.54 -18.13 -7.20
N ARG A 177 -13.86 -17.74 -6.13
CA ARG A 177 -13.22 -16.44 -5.95
C ARG A 177 -12.01 -16.56 -5.03
N TRP A 178 -11.18 -15.54 -5.05
CA TRP A 178 -10.14 -15.36 -4.05
C TRP A 178 -10.74 -14.85 -2.75
N ARG A 179 -10.23 -15.38 -1.64
CA ARG A 179 -10.55 -14.96 -0.27
C ARG A 179 -9.25 -14.67 0.48
N ALA A 180 -9.24 -13.58 1.23
CA ALA A 180 -8.21 -13.32 2.22
C ALA A 180 -8.85 -13.08 3.59
N GLN A 181 -8.14 -13.47 4.64
CA GLN A 181 -8.44 -13.09 6.02
C GLN A 181 -7.21 -12.43 6.63
N VAL A 182 -7.40 -11.29 7.29
CA VAL A 182 -6.34 -10.52 7.95
C VAL A 182 -6.84 -10.04 9.31
N ILE A 183 -5.99 -10.08 10.33
CA ILE A 183 -6.30 -9.54 11.66
C ILE A 183 -5.39 -8.35 11.93
N PHE A 184 -5.99 -7.26 12.42
CA PHE A 184 -5.34 -6.00 12.74
C PHE A 184 -5.32 -5.75 14.24
N ASP A 185 -4.17 -5.27 14.72
CA ASP A 185 -4.07 -4.60 16.02
C ASP A 185 -4.61 -3.17 15.88
N VAL A 186 -5.47 -2.74 16.79
CA VAL A 186 -6.17 -1.43 16.75
C VAL A 186 -6.01 -0.65 18.05
#